data_AF-A0A2W6X3I6-F1
#
_entry.id   AF-A0A2W6X3I6-F1
#
_cell.length_a   1.000
_cell.length_b   1.000
_cell.length_c   1.000
_cell.angle_alpha   90.00
_cell.angle_beta   90.00
_cell.angle_gamma   90.00
#
_symmetry.space_group_name_H-M   'P 1'
#
loop_
_entity.id
_entity.type
_entity.pdbx_description
1 polymer ?
#
loop_
_entity_poly.entity_id
_entity_poly.type
_entity_poly.pdbx_seq_one_letter_code
_entity_poly.pdbx_strand_id
1 'polypeptide(L)'
;MSRLFLTMLLMASAAPLSAQPTASPPVPRSAGTPYAARTLPDRIMLTPAADPSRGMAVAWRTDAAQIASEAQIAISVDGPTLEEKARTVTGPAGTAKDSANGPALYHQIRFDNLTPDTVYAYRLKGSAGWSEWLQFRTAADEARPFRFLYLGDIQNGILTYASRVIRQAFHANGGIELVAHAGDLAAQRDDLDHDDEWGEFNQAAGYNWSIVPQLPATGNHEYVDVVKPDGSESRQLGPYFPLQFALPDNGMPGLKTTYYVDYQGVRFIVLDGTSAIDLGTMAQQTAWLDATLASSKAKWNVVLFHQPVFTCARPQDTSEVKAAWKPVFDKRKVDLVLQGHDHCYSRLTSEAGREASAQARANGAIQGPVYLVSVTGSKMYGLNDRARTQPDKTAEATELYQIVDVDGDRLKFRTYTASGKLYDGFDLTKGADGNHLTDTSEPTIAVRTCTGNIGPDGGKCVARGK
;
A
#
# COMPACT_ATOMS: atom_id res chain seq x y z
N MET A 1 -14.72 88.78 -10.68
CA MET A 1 -14.56 87.60 -11.56
C MET A 1 -13.06 87.29 -11.59
N SER A 2 -12.50 86.10 -11.34
CA SER A 2 -12.88 84.86 -10.66
C SER A 2 -11.52 84.23 -10.27
N ARG A 3 -11.30 83.77 -9.04
CA ARG A 3 -10.06 83.09 -8.63
C ARG A 3 -10.24 81.58 -8.86
N LEU A 4 -9.43 81.00 -9.75
CA LEU A 4 -9.42 79.57 -10.05
C LEU A 4 -8.54 78.83 -9.03
N PHE A 5 -9.13 77.92 -8.26
CA PHE A 5 -8.42 76.96 -7.42
C PHE A 5 -8.14 75.69 -8.24
N LEU A 6 -6.88 75.27 -8.28
CA LEU A 6 -6.42 74.03 -8.92
C LEU A 6 -6.39 72.91 -7.87
N THR A 7 -7.30 71.95 -7.96
CA THR A 7 -7.34 70.77 -7.08
C THR A 7 -6.48 69.66 -7.68
N MET A 8 -5.42 69.26 -6.98
CA MET A 8 -4.51 68.19 -7.38
C MET A 8 -5.09 66.85 -6.89
N LEU A 9 -5.47 65.96 -7.80
CA LEU A 9 -6.04 64.65 -7.49
C LEU A 9 -4.91 63.62 -7.37
N LEU A 10 -4.64 63.10 -6.16
CA LEU A 10 -3.78 61.94 -5.95
C LEU A 10 -4.48 60.67 -6.45
N MET A 11 -3.92 60.00 -7.46
CA MET A 11 -4.32 58.63 -7.81
C MET A 11 -3.59 57.64 -6.89
N ALA A 12 -4.32 57.00 -5.98
CA ALA A 12 -3.85 55.84 -5.24
C ALA A 12 -3.97 54.59 -6.14
N SER A 13 -2.84 54.03 -6.54
CA SER A 13 -2.76 52.75 -7.26
C SER A 13 -3.09 51.60 -6.30
N ALA A 14 -4.31 51.07 -6.39
CA ALA A 14 -4.71 49.84 -5.71
C ALA A 14 -4.01 48.64 -6.35
N ALA A 15 -3.16 47.96 -5.60
CA ALA A 15 -2.62 46.66 -6.01
C ALA A 15 -3.77 45.62 -6.05
N PRO A 16 -3.86 44.77 -7.07
CA PRO A 16 -4.90 43.75 -7.13
C PRO A 16 -4.69 42.73 -6.00
N LEU A 17 -5.71 42.57 -5.15
CA LEU A 17 -5.82 41.39 -4.28
C LEU A 17 -5.81 40.15 -5.18
N SER A 18 -4.76 39.35 -5.13
CA SER A 18 -4.80 38.00 -5.68
C SER A 18 -5.85 37.22 -4.91
N ALA A 19 -6.96 36.90 -5.57
CA ALA A 19 -7.95 35.97 -5.04
C ALA A 19 -7.24 34.65 -4.71
N GLN A 20 -7.35 34.20 -3.45
CA GLN A 20 -6.93 32.85 -3.11
C GLN A 20 -7.72 31.86 -3.97
N PRO A 21 -7.07 30.83 -4.56
CA PRO A 21 -7.80 29.75 -5.20
C PRO A 21 -8.76 29.16 -4.17
N THR A 22 -10.06 29.27 -4.42
CA THR A 22 -11.06 28.57 -3.65
C THR A 22 -10.73 27.08 -3.73
N ALA A 23 -10.66 26.40 -2.58
CA ALA A 23 -10.50 24.96 -2.57
C ALA A 23 -11.61 24.38 -3.45
N SER A 24 -11.23 23.63 -4.50
CA SER A 24 -12.22 22.98 -5.35
C SER A 24 -13.12 22.15 -4.44
N PRO A 25 -14.45 22.24 -4.55
CA PRO A 25 -15.33 21.39 -3.78
C PRO A 25 -14.91 19.94 -4.04
N PRO A 26 -14.85 19.07 -3.01
CA PRO A 26 -14.58 17.66 -3.22
C PRO A 26 -15.53 17.15 -4.31
N VAL A 27 -15.01 16.27 -5.19
CA VAL A 27 -15.85 15.63 -6.22
C VAL A 27 -17.11 15.12 -5.52
N PRO A 28 -18.31 15.52 -5.96
CA PRO A 28 -19.54 15.15 -5.27
C PRO A 28 -19.57 13.63 -5.09
N ARG A 29 -19.63 13.18 -3.83
CA ARG A 29 -20.03 11.80 -3.53
C ARG A 29 -21.40 11.61 -4.19
N SER A 30 -21.60 10.54 -4.95
CA SER A 30 -22.86 10.34 -5.68
C SER A 30 -24.04 10.46 -4.71
N ALA A 31 -25.12 11.13 -5.12
CA ALA A 31 -26.32 11.24 -4.29
C ALA A 31 -26.88 9.85 -3.92
N GLY A 32 -27.30 9.66 -2.67
CA GLY A 32 -27.81 8.38 -2.16
C GLY A 32 -26.72 7.51 -1.51
N THR A 33 -26.80 6.20 -1.72
CA THR A 33 -25.87 5.17 -1.20
C THR A 33 -25.01 4.60 -2.34
N PRO A 34 -24.01 5.33 -2.87
CA PRO A 34 -23.23 4.94 -4.05
C PRO A 34 -22.58 3.57 -3.97
N TYR A 35 -22.30 3.12 -2.75
CA TYR A 35 -21.61 1.86 -2.47
C TYR A 35 -22.53 0.82 -1.83
N ALA A 36 -23.86 0.96 -1.99
CA ALA A 36 -24.80 -0.09 -1.64
C ALA A 36 -24.40 -1.42 -2.27
N ALA A 37 -24.59 -2.50 -1.51
CA ALA A 37 -24.28 -3.84 -2.00
C ALA A 37 -25.11 -4.18 -3.23
N ARG A 38 -24.50 -4.93 -4.15
CA ARG A 38 -25.10 -5.30 -5.43
C ARG A 38 -25.56 -6.76 -5.42
N THR A 39 -26.51 -7.07 -6.29
CA THR A 39 -27.01 -8.44 -6.49
C THR A 39 -26.01 -9.33 -7.26
N LEU A 40 -25.03 -8.73 -7.94
CA LEU A 40 -23.82 -9.38 -8.45
C LEU A 40 -22.63 -9.05 -7.53
N PRO A 41 -21.62 -9.93 -7.45
CA PRO A 41 -20.43 -9.69 -6.62
C PRO A 41 -19.76 -8.35 -6.91
N ASP A 42 -19.42 -7.62 -5.83
CA ASP A 42 -18.58 -6.44 -5.88
C ASP A 42 -17.45 -6.52 -4.83
N ARG A 43 -16.55 -5.52 -4.82
CA ARG A 43 -15.39 -5.46 -3.93
C ARG A 43 -14.55 -6.75 -3.93
N ILE A 44 -14.31 -7.27 -5.12
CA ILE A 44 -13.61 -8.54 -5.32
C ILE A 44 -12.11 -8.32 -5.14
N MET A 45 -11.56 -8.98 -4.14
CA MET A 45 -10.16 -8.90 -3.71
C MET A 45 -9.50 -10.26 -3.80
N LEU A 46 -8.50 -10.38 -4.67
CA LEU A 46 -7.66 -11.56 -4.75
C LEU A 46 -6.51 -11.43 -3.73
N THR A 47 -6.27 -12.49 -2.96
CA THR A 47 -5.14 -12.58 -2.02
C THR A 47 -4.38 -13.88 -2.26
N PRO A 48 -3.05 -13.90 -2.10
CA PRO A 48 -2.28 -15.12 -2.23
C PRO A 48 -2.49 -16.03 -1.01
N ALA A 49 -2.41 -17.34 -1.21
CA ALA A 49 -2.15 -18.25 -0.11
C ALA A 49 -0.69 -18.08 0.38
N ALA A 50 -0.33 -18.72 1.50
CA ALA A 50 1.06 -18.75 1.96
C ALA A 50 2.03 -19.28 0.88
N ASP A 51 1.57 -20.29 0.12
CA ASP A 51 2.20 -20.79 -1.11
C ASP A 51 1.31 -20.45 -2.34
N PRO A 52 1.58 -19.32 -3.01
CA PRO A 52 0.84 -18.85 -4.17
C PRO A 52 1.04 -19.71 -5.43
N SER A 53 1.97 -20.68 -5.41
CA SER A 53 2.12 -21.64 -6.51
C SER A 53 1.05 -22.74 -6.46
N ARG A 54 0.48 -22.98 -5.28
CA ARG A 54 -0.52 -24.03 -5.03
C ARG A 54 -1.86 -23.51 -4.52
N GLY A 55 -1.97 -22.22 -4.19
CA GLY A 55 -3.25 -21.68 -3.75
C GLY A 55 -3.41 -20.17 -3.89
N MET A 56 -4.66 -19.75 -4.03
CA MET A 56 -5.10 -18.35 -3.95
C MET A 56 -6.34 -18.28 -3.09
N ALA A 57 -6.71 -17.09 -2.64
CA ALA A 57 -7.95 -16.85 -1.93
C ALA A 57 -8.63 -15.59 -2.49
N VAL A 58 -9.94 -15.51 -2.32
CA VAL A 58 -10.73 -14.38 -2.79
C VAL A 58 -11.74 -13.99 -1.73
N ALA A 59 -11.83 -12.68 -1.48
CA ALA A 59 -12.88 -12.06 -0.71
C ALA A 59 -13.77 -11.22 -1.64
N TRP A 60 -15.07 -11.18 -1.39
CA TRP A 60 -16.00 -10.35 -2.14
C TRP A 60 -17.24 -10.01 -1.32
N ARG A 61 -18.06 -9.11 -1.82
CA ARG A 61 -19.31 -8.67 -1.20
C ARG A 61 -20.50 -8.88 -2.13
N THR A 62 -21.66 -9.17 -1.54
CA THR A 62 -22.95 -9.26 -2.21
C THR A 62 -24.06 -8.62 -1.35
N ASP A 63 -25.26 -8.54 -1.91
CA ASP A 63 -26.47 -8.26 -1.15
C ASP A 63 -26.76 -9.34 -0.08
N ALA A 64 -27.78 -9.12 0.75
CA ALA A 64 -28.15 -10.08 1.80
C ALA A 64 -28.84 -11.36 1.29
N ALA A 65 -29.13 -11.47 -0.01
CA ALA A 65 -29.86 -12.61 -0.57
C ALA A 65 -28.93 -13.79 -0.91
N GLN A 66 -27.65 -13.53 -1.21
CA GLN A 66 -26.66 -14.57 -1.47
C GLN A 66 -26.02 -15.06 -0.16
N ILE A 67 -26.65 -16.02 0.52
CA ILE A 67 -26.14 -16.52 1.82
C ILE A 67 -24.87 -17.38 1.66
N ALA A 68 -24.85 -18.27 0.67
CA ALA A 68 -23.74 -19.21 0.47
C ALA A 68 -22.55 -18.52 -0.23
N SER A 69 -21.34 -18.76 0.25
CA SER A 69 -20.13 -18.43 -0.52
C SER A 69 -19.91 -19.52 -1.56
N GLU A 70 -20.00 -19.16 -2.84
CA GLU A 70 -19.81 -20.08 -3.97
C GLU A 70 -18.99 -19.40 -5.07
N ALA A 71 -18.03 -20.13 -5.62
CA ALA A 71 -17.20 -19.73 -6.73
C ALA A 71 -17.08 -20.87 -7.75
N GLN A 72 -16.74 -20.52 -8.98
CA GLN A 72 -16.29 -21.48 -9.99
C GLN A 72 -14.87 -21.14 -10.40
N ILE A 73 -14.04 -22.16 -10.62
CA ILE A 73 -12.67 -22.01 -11.09
C ILE A 73 -12.34 -23.09 -12.12
N ALA A 74 -11.60 -22.71 -13.16
CA ALA A 74 -11.09 -23.61 -14.20
C ALA A 74 -9.66 -23.21 -14.57
N ILE A 75 -8.86 -24.16 -15.08
CA ILE A 75 -7.68 -23.78 -15.87
C ILE A 75 -8.19 -22.97 -17.08
N SER A 76 -7.57 -21.83 -17.33
CA SER A 76 -7.97 -20.95 -18.42
C SER A 76 -7.75 -21.62 -19.76
N VAL A 77 -8.68 -21.42 -20.69
CA VAL A 77 -8.62 -21.91 -22.08
C VAL A 77 -8.83 -20.74 -23.03
N ASP A 78 -8.30 -20.85 -24.25
CA ASP A 78 -8.36 -19.76 -25.25
C ASP A 78 -9.78 -19.53 -25.81
N GLY A 79 -10.62 -20.56 -25.80
CA GLY A 79 -12.00 -20.50 -26.30
C GLY A 79 -13.03 -20.15 -25.21
N PRO A 80 -14.25 -19.71 -25.59
CA PRO A 80 -15.30 -19.32 -24.65
C PRO A 80 -16.05 -20.54 -24.06
N THR A 81 -15.31 -21.49 -23.48
CA THR A 81 -15.83 -22.77 -22.95
C THR A 81 -15.35 -23.07 -21.52
N LEU A 82 -15.00 -22.02 -20.77
CA LEU A 82 -14.49 -22.12 -19.39
C LEU A 82 -15.42 -22.95 -18.48
N GLU A 83 -16.73 -22.85 -18.68
CA GLU A 83 -17.76 -23.58 -17.94
C GLU A 83 -17.61 -25.11 -18.02
N GLU A 84 -17.14 -25.66 -19.15
CA GLU A 84 -17.10 -27.10 -19.37
C GLU A 84 -16.13 -27.83 -18.45
N LYS A 85 -15.10 -27.12 -17.96
CA LYS A 85 -14.06 -27.63 -17.06
C LYS A 85 -14.06 -26.94 -15.69
N ALA A 86 -15.00 -26.03 -15.46
CA ALA A 86 -15.10 -25.35 -14.19
C ALA A 86 -15.54 -26.30 -13.08
N ARG A 87 -14.85 -26.22 -11.93
CA ARG A 87 -15.29 -26.85 -10.69
C ARG A 87 -15.91 -25.80 -9.78
N THR A 88 -17.01 -26.15 -9.12
CA THR A 88 -17.58 -25.33 -8.06
C THR A 88 -16.77 -25.51 -6.77
N VAL A 89 -16.51 -24.39 -6.09
CA VAL A 89 -15.89 -24.31 -4.78
C VAL A 89 -16.86 -23.58 -3.86
N THR A 90 -17.08 -24.14 -2.67
CA THR A 90 -17.95 -23.54 -1.65
C THR A 90 -17.13 -23.14 -0.44
N GLY A 91 -17.60 -22.11 0.27
CA GLY A 91 -17.01 -21.63 1.52
C GLY A 91 -18.07 -21.52 2.62
N PRO A 92 -17.67 -21.01 3.80
CA PRO A 92 -18.61 -20.66 4.86
C PRO A 92 -19.69 -19.70 4.38
N ALA A 93 -20.81 -19.61 5.11
CA ALA A 93 -21.81 -18.59 4.84
C ALA A 93 -21.20 -17.18 4.92
N GLY A 94 -21.75 -16.25 4.12
CA GLY A 94 -21.32 -14.87 4.13
C GLY A 94 -21.44 -14.25 5.54
N THR A 95 -20.49 -13.38 5.88
CA THR A 95 -20.51 -12.61 7.13
C THR A 95 -21.34 -11.35 6.91
N ALA A 96 -22.44 -11.23 7.65
CA ALA A 96 -23.31 -10.07 7.59
C ALA A 96 -22.62 -8.82 8.16
N LYS A 97 -22.77 -7.71 7.45
CA LYS A 97 -22.28 -6.41 7.90
C LYS A 97 -23.25 -5.32 7.43
N ASP A 98 -23.85 -4.65 8.39
CA ASP A 98 -24.64 -3.46 8.14
C ASP A 98 -23.73 -2.24 8.08
N SER A 99 -24.09 -1.32 7.18
CA SER A 99 -23.42 -0.04 7.03
C SER A 99 -24.39 1.08 6.65
N ALA A 100 -23.92 2.32 6.59
CA ALA A 100 -24.62 3.47 6.01
C ALA A 100 -24.99 3.27 4.53
N ASN A 101 -24.33 2.34 3.82
CA ASN A 101 -24.70 1.94 2.46
C ASN A 101 -25.74 0.79 2.41
N GLY A 102 -26.23 0.34 3.57
CA GLY A 102 -27.18 -0.77 3.71
C GLY A 102 -26.53 -2.09 4.14
N PRO A 103 -27.34 -3.15 4.29
CA PRO A 103 -26.88 -4.48 4.66
C PRO A 103 -26.11 -5.15 3.52
N ALA A 104 -25.07 -5.90 3.86
CA ALA A 104 -24.27 -6.67 2.92
C ALA A 104 -23.80 -8.00 3.52
N LEU A 105 -23.46 -8.95 2.64
CA LEU A 105 -22.75 -10.18 3.01
C LEU A 105 -21.35 -10.14 2.40
N TYR A 106 -20.35 -10.44 3.25
CA TYR A 106 -18.95 -10.59 2.85
C TYR A 106 -18.57 -12.06 2.82
N HIS A 107 -18.00 -12.50 1.72
CA HIS A 107 -17.69 -13.89 1.43
C HIS A 107 -16.20 -14.09 1.28
N GLN A 108 -15.72 -15.28 1.64
CA GLN A 108 -14.32 -15.67 1.43
C GLN A 108 -14.25 -17.14 1.00
N ILE A 109 -13.44 -17.40 -0.02
CA ILE A 109 -13.12 -18.76 -0.51
C ILE A 109 -11.62 -18.89 -0.73
N ARG A 110 -11.11 -20.10 -0.51
CA ARG A 110 -9.75 -20.51 -0.89
C ARG A 110 -9.80 -21.48 -2.06
N PHE A 111 -8.93 -21.24 -3.04
CA PHE A 111 -8.65 -22.13 -4.15
C PHE A 111 -7.37 -22.89 -3.84
N ASP A 112 -7.49 -24.10 -3.30
CA ASP A 112 -6.35 -24.95 -2.97
C ASP A 112 -6.05 -25.97 -4.09
N ASN A 113 -4.89 -26.64 -3.96
CA ASN A 113 -4.40 -27.68 -4.86
C ASN A 113 -4.30 -27.22 -6.32
N LEU A 114 -3.88 -25.98 -6.51
CA LEU A 114 -3.63 -25.42 -7.84
C LEU A 114 -2.29 -25.92 -8.40
N THR A 115 -2.18 -25.87 -9.73
CA THR A 115 -0.94 -26.17 -10.44
C THR A 115 -0.11 -24.89 -10.52
N PRO A 116 1.20 -24.91 -10.23
CA PRO A 116 2.10 -23.77 -10.39
C PRO A 116 2.13 -23.27 -11.82
N ASP A 117 2.50 -22.01 -11.98
CA ASP A 117 2.65 -21.34 -13.28
C ASP A 117 1.49 -21.61 -14.25
N THR A 118 0.27 -21.60 -13.73
CA THR A 118 -0.94 -21.93 -14.48
C THR A 118 -1.91 -20.76 -14.43
N VAL A 119 -2.44 -20.38 -15.60
CA VAL A 119 -3.50 -19.39 -15.67
C VAL A 119 -4.81 -20.05 -15.30
N TYR A 120 -5.46 -19.53 -14.27
CA TYR A 120 -6.80 -19.91 -13.87
C TYR A 120 -7.78 -18.79 -14.20
N ALA A 121 -9.00 -19.18 -14.57
CA ALA A 121 -10.13 -18.28 -14.61
C ALA A 121 -11.10 -18.64 -13.47
N TYR A 122 -11.65 -17.63 -12.81
CA TYR A 122 -12.63 -17.80 -11.74
C TYR A 122 -13.79 -16.82 -11.85
N ARG A 123 -14.93 -17.16 -11.27
CA ARG A 123 -16.09 -16.27 -11.13
C ARG A 123 -16.83 -16.57 -9.84
N LEU A 124 -17.56 -15.57 -9.35
CA LEU A 124 -18.17 -15.56 -8.03
C LEU A 124 -19.69 -15.53 -8.13
N LYS A 125 -20.36 -16.23 -7.22
CA LYS A 125 -21.81 -16.29 -7.18
C LYS A 125 -22.39 -15.08 -6.44
N GLY A 126 -23.39 -14.45 -7.03
CA GLY A 126 -24.31 -13.49 -6.41
C GLY A 126 -25.77 -13.94 -6.55
N SER A 127 -26.68 -13.20 -5.91
CA SER A 127 -28.11 -13.51 -5.90
C SER A 127 -28.74 -13.42 -7.29
N ALA A 128 -28.24 -12.53 -8.15
CA ALA A 128 -28.70 -12.35 -9.53
C ALA A 128 -27.92 -13.16 -10.58
N GLY A 129 -26.89 -13.91 -10.20
CA GLY A 129 -26.09 -14.67 -11.17
C GLY A 129 -24.63 -14.84 -10.79
N TRP A 130 -23.76 -14.79 -11.79
CA TRP A 130 -22.31 -14.89 -11.62
C TRP A 130 -21.65 -13.56 -12.00
N SER A 131 -20.52 -13.23 -11.38
CA SER A 131 -19.61 -12.22 -11.92
C SER A 131 -19.12 -12.62 -13.32
N GLU A 132 -18.47 -11.69 -14.01
CA GLU A 132 -17.61 -12.04 -15.13
C GLU A 132 -16.53 -13.04 -14.73
N TRP A 133 -15.95 -13.70 -15.74
CA TRP A 133 -14.72 -14.49 -15.56
C TRP A 133 -13.54 -13.54 -15.34
N LEU A 134 -12.90 -13.69 -14.19
CA LEU A 134 -11.66 -13.03 -13.79
C LEU A 134 -10.52 -14.02 -13.94
N GLN A 135 -9.29 -13.55 -14.16
CA GLN A 135 -8.14 -14.43 -14.38
C GLN A 135 -6.97 -14.07 -13.48
N PHE A 136 -6.23 -15.08 -13.05
CA PHE A 136 -4.93 -14.91 -12.38
C PHE A 136 -3.98 -16.03 -12.80
N ARG A 137 -2.68 -15.83 -12.57
CA ARG A 137 -1.66 -16.87 -12.73
C ARG A 137 -1.14 -17.26 -11.34
N THR A 138 -1.07 -18.55 -11.06
CA THR A 138 -0.36 -19.06 -9.87
C THR A 138 1.14 -18.81 -10.01
N ALA A 139 1.83 -18.57 -8.90
CA ALA A 139 3.29 -18.45 -8.92
C ALA A 139 3.93 -19.73 -9.49
N ALA A 140 5.14 -19.63 -10.03
CA ALA A 140 5.97 -20.81 -10.24
C ALA A 140 6.41 -21.41 -8.88
N ASP A 141 6.70 -22.70 -8.85
CA ASP A 141 7.30 -23.39 -7.69
C ASP A 141 8.84 -23.28 -7.66
N GLU A 142 9.40 -22.54 -8.61
CA GLU A 142 10.80 -22.18 -8.70
C GLU A 142 10.97 -20.65 -8.77
N ALA A 143 12.19 -20.16 -8.55
CA ALA A 143 12.48 -18.74 -8.71
C ALA A 143 12.39 -18.35 -10.19
N ARG A 144 11.53 -17.39 -10.50
CA ARG A 144 11.38 -16.80 -11.84
C ARG A 144 11.24 -15.29 -11.76
N PRO A 145 11.57 -14.57 -12.85
CA PRO A 145 11.38 -13.14 -12.89
C PRO A 145 9.92 -12.78 -12.65
N PHE A 146 9.68 -11.77 -11.82
CA PHE A 146 8.35 -11.18 -11.64
C PHE A 146 8.45 -9.72 -11.23
N ARG A 147 7.32 -9.03 -11.29
CA ARG A 147 7.19 -7.65 -10.86
C ARG A 147 6.10 -7.52 -9.80
N PHE A 148 6.39 -6.74 -8.77
CA PHE A 148 5.36 -6.32 -7.81
C PHE A 148 5.28 -4.80 -7.70
N LEU A 149 4.08 -4.32 -7.36
CA LEU A 149 3.78 -2.93 -7.08
C LEU A 149 3.84 -2.70 -5.57
N TYR A 150 4.47 -1.62 -5.13
CA TYR A 150 4.44 -1.18 -3.74
C TYR A 150 3.73 0.17 -3.64
N LEU A 151 2.78 0.25 -2.71
CA LEU A 151 1.99 1.43 -2.38
C LEU A 151 2.05 1.67 -0.86
N GLY A 152 2.32 2.90 -0.44
CA GLY A 152 2.12 3.35 0.94
C GLY A 152 0.92 4.30 1.02
N ASP A 153 0.21 4.32 2.14
CA ASP A 153 -0.76 5.35 2.55
C ASP A 153 -1.66 5.86 1.42
N ILE A 154 -2.58 5.01 0.96
CA ILE A 154 -3.60 5.43 -0.01
C ILE A 154 -4.60 6.39 0.66
N GLN A 155 -4.93 6.10 1.92
CA GLN A 155 -5.60 6.93 2.93
C GLN A 155 -6.24 8.24 2.42
N ASN A 156 -7.57 8.33 2.51
CA ASN A 156 -8.44 9.49 2.21
C ASN A 156 -8.23 10.23 0.86
N GLY A 157 -9.32 10.82 0.35
CA GLY A 157 -9.30 11.44 -0.97
C GLY A 157 -8.92 10.42 -2.06
N ILE A 158 -9.33 9.16 -1.86
CA ILE A 158 -8.86 8.01 -2.62
C ILE A 158 -9.25 8.15 -4.08
N LEU A 159 -10.53 8.44 -4.37
CA LEU A 159 -10.97 8.68 -5.75
C LEU A 159 -10.45 10.01 -6.32
N THR A 160 -10.34 11.04 -5.49
CA THR A 160 -9.89 12.37 -5.92
C THR A 160 -8.44 12.39 -6.36
N TYR A 161 -7.57 11.62 -5.71
CA TYR A 161 -6.12 11.70 -5.88
C TYR A 161 -5.51 10.31 -6.13
N ALA A 162 -5.52 9.42 -5.14
CA ALA A 162 -4.79 8.14 -5.19
C ALA A 162 -5.18 7.24 -6.38
N SER A 163 -6.44 7.29 -6.83
CA SER A 163 -6.95 6.49 -7.94
C SER A 163 -6.16 6.71 -9.23
N ARG A 164 -5.72 7.93 -9.52
CA ARG A 164 -4.92 8.25 -10.71
C ARG A 164 -3.51 7.65 -10.61
N VAL A 165 -2.97 7.58 -9.39
CA VAL A 165 -1.63 7.05 -9.11
C VAL A 165 -1.63 5.53 -9.30
N ILE A 166 -2.62 4.86 -8.71
CA ILE A 166 -2.85 3.43 -8.86
C ILE A 166 -3.04 3.06 -10.33
N ARG A 167 -3.93 3.75 -11.03
CA ARG A 167 -4.21 3.47 -12.46
C ARG A 167 -2.99 3.76 -13.33
N GLN A 168 -2.22 4.81 -13.03
CA GLN A 168 -0.97 5.08 -13.73
C GLN A 168 0.04 3.94 -13.53
N ALA A 169 0.13 3.37 -12.33
CA ALA A 169 1.02 2.24 -12.06
C ALA A 169 0.70 1.04 -12.97
N PHE A 170 -0.56 0.60 -13.02
CA PHE A 170 -0.98 -0.52 -13.89
C PHE A 170 -0.91 -0.18 -15.37
N HIS A 171 -1.32 1.03 -15.76
CA HIS A 171 -1.36 1.42 -17.16
C HIS A 171 0.04 1.51 -17.78
N ALA A 172 1.00 2.09 -17.05
CA ALA A 172 2.37 2.27 -17.54
C ALA A 172 3.27 1.05 -17.33
N ASN A 173 2.87 0.10 -16.48
CA ASN A 173 3.71 -1.04 -16.09
C ASN A 173 2.91 -2.35 -16.18
N GLY A 174 3.01 -3.03 -17.32
CA GLY A 174 2.47 -4.39 -17.47
C GLY A 174 3.20 -5.41 -16.60
N GLY A 175 2.59 -6.58 -16.40
CA GLY A 175 3.20 -7.71 -15.70
C GLY A 175 3.31 -7.54 -14.18
N ILE A 176 2.52 -6.67 -13.56
CA ILE A 176 2.43 -6.61 -12.09
C ILE A 176 1.70 -7.87 -11.62
N GLU A 177 2.39 -8.71 -10.86
CA GLU A 177 1.91 -10.01 -10.39
C GLU A 177 1.53 -10.02 -8.90
N LEU A 178 1.91 -8.99 -8.15
CA LEU A 178 1.58 -8.78 -6.74
C LEU A 178 1.48 -7.28 -6.42
N VAL A 179 0.67 -6.92 -5.43
CA VAL A 179 0.62 -5.55 -4.85
C VAL A 179 0.87 -5.60 -3.35
N ALA A 180 1.94 -4.95 -2.88
CA ALA A 180 2.27 -4.77 -1.47
C ALA A 180 1.77 -3.40 -0.98
N HIS A 181 0.96 -3.40 0.08
CA HIS A 181 0.44 -2.17 0.69
C HIS A 181 0.99 -1.97 2.09
N ALA A 182 1.65 -0.84 2.35
CA ALA A 182 2.25 -0.54 3.66
C ALA A 182 1.28 0.10 4.66
N GLY A 183 0.01 -0.34 4.70
CA GLY A 183 -1.00 0.12 5.65
C GLY A 183 -1.65 1.45 5.32
N ASP A 184 -2.68 1.81 6.11
CA ASP A 184 -3.56 2.95 5.92
C ASP A 184 -4.22 2.95 4.52
N LEU A 185 -4.94 1.87 4.24
CA LEU A 185 -5.65 1.68 2.96
C LEU A 185 -6.88 2.57 2.88
N ALA A 186 -7.61 2.65 3.99
CA ALA A 186 -8.71 3.56 4.25
C ALA A 186 -8.43 4.32 5.56
N ALA A 187 -9.07 5.47 5.77
CA ALA A 187 -8.65 6.42 6.80
C ALA A 187 -9.42 6.29 8.12
N GLN A 188 -10.08 5.15 8.42
CA GLN A 188 -11.12 5.01 9.47
C GLN A 188 -11.09 6.12 10.55
N ARG A 189 -12.15 6.95 10.57
CA ARG A 189 -12.33 8.15 11.40
C ARG A 189 -13.44 7.96 12.44
N ASP A 190 -13.34 8.57 13.60
CA ASP A 190 -14.26 8.20 14.71
C ASP A 190 -15.76 8.53 14.49
N ASP A 191 -16.12 9.27 13.44
CA ASP A 191 -17.46 9.78 13.18
C ASP A 191 -18.26 9.09 12.04
N LEU A 192 -17.72 8.07 11.36
CA LEU A 192 -18.34 7.48 10.16
C LEU A 192 -18.35 5.93 10.11
N ASP A 193 -19.18 5.36 9.24
CA ASP A 193 -19.30 3.90 9.02
C ASP A 193 -18.18 3.32 8.12
N HIS A 194 -17.29 4.15 7.55
CA HIS A 194 -16.09 3.78 6.75
C HIS A 194 -16.25 2.89 5.52
N ASP A 195 -17.45 2.32 5.33
CA ASP A 195 -17.76 1.51 4.17
C ASP A 195 -17.63 2.30 2.87
N ASP A 196 -17.81 3.63 2.91
CA ASP A 196 -17.61 4.53 1.77
C ASP A 196 -16.15 4.59 1.31
N GLU A 197 -15.19 4.77 2.23
CA GLU A 197 -13.77 4.77 1.89
C GLU A 197 -13.28 3.40 1.40
N TRP A 198 -13.80 2.30 1.94
CA TRP A 198 -13.56 0.96 1.37
C TRP A 198 -14.18 0.80 -0.02
N GLY A 199 -15.33 1.43 -0.26
CA GLY A 199 -15.94 1.54 -1.59
C GLY A 199 -15.04 2.31 -2.57
N GLU A 200 -14.52 3.45 -2.14
CA GLU A 200 -13.56 4.25 -2.91
C GLU A 200 -12.27 3.46 -3.20
N PHE A 201 -11.72 2.75 -2.21
CA PHE A 201 -10.53 1.91 -2.34
C PHE A 201 -10.70 0.83 -3.41
N ASN A 202 -11.82 0.10 -3.37
CA ASN A 202 -12.14 -0.91 -4.38
C ASN A 202 -12.35 -0.28 -5.77
N GLN A 203 -13.04 0.87 -5.86
CA GLN A 203 -13.27 1.56 -7.14
C GLN A 203 -11.99 2.19 -7.73
N ALA A 204 -11.03 2.60 -6.89
CA ALA A 204 -9.80 3.25 -7.32
C ALA A 204 -9.04 2.38 -8.31
N ALA A 205 -8.97 1.08 -8.05
CA ALA A 205 -8.27 0.12 -8.90
C ALA A 205 -9.17 -0.74 -9.79
N GLY A 206 -10.43 -0.93 -9.38
CA GLY A 206 -11.38 -1.76 -10.11
C GLY A 206 -10.89 -3.20 -10.23
N TYR A 207 -11.02 -3.77 -11.43
CA TYR A 207 -10.70 -5.18 -11.68
C TYR A 207 -9.25 -5.57 -11.37
N ASN A 208 -8.31 -4.61 -11.30
CA ASN A 208 -6.92 -4.92 -10.95
C ASN A 208 -6.84 -5.64 -9.59
N TRP A 209 -7.69 -5.28 -8.61
CA TRP A 209 -7.68 -5.92 -7.28
C TRP A 209 -8.22 -7.35 -7.33
N SER A 210 -9.00 -7.64 -8.36
CA SER A 210 -9.64 -8.93 -8.58
C SER A 210 -8.76 -9.89 -9.39
N ILE A 211 -7.72 -9.40 -10.09
CA ILE A 211 -6.85 -10.24 -10.92
C ILE A 211 -5.39 -10.26 -10.47
N VAL A 212 -4.96 -9.30 -9.65
CA VAL A 212 -3.62 -9.26 -9.06
C VAL A 212 -3.72 -9.47 -7.55
N PRO A 213 -3.00 -10.45 -6.97
CA PRO A 213 -3.05 -10.71 -5.53
C PRO A 213 -2.51 -9.54 -4.68
N GLN A 214 -3.22 -9.24 -3.59
CA GLN A 214 -2.92 -8.14 -2.67
C GLN A 214 -2.22 -8.66 -1.39
N LEU A 215 -1.17 -7.97 -0.94
CA LEU A 215 -0.44 -8.16 0.31
C LEU A 215 -0.60 -6.91 1.20
N PRO A 216 -1.71 -6.77 1.93
CA PRO A 216 -1.93 -5.63 2.81
C PRO A 216 -1.27 -5.82 4.18
N ALA A 217 -0.50 -4.81 4.62
CA ALA A 217 -0.26 -4.55 6.04
C ALA A 217 -1.39 -3.71 6.62
N THR A 218 -1.57 -3.78 7.94
CA THR A 218 -2.39 -2.82 8.68
C THR A 218 -1.56 -1.60 9.09
N GLY A 219 -2.18 -0.43 8.99
CA GLY A 219 -1.71 0.82 9.59
C GLY A 219 -2.54 1.23 10.79
N ASN A 220 -2.37 2.45 11.28
CA ASN A 220 -3.13 2.91 12.44
C ASN A 220 -4.58 3.23 12.07
N HIS A 221 -4.87 3.56 10.81
CA HIS A 221 -6.23 3.80 10.33
C HIS A 221 -6.99 2.52 9.96
N GLU A 222 -6.37 1.34 10.09
CA GLU A 222 -7.11 0.08 10.15
C GLU A 222 -7.66 -0.22 11.54
N TYR A 223 -7.32 0.59 12.55
CA TYR A 223 -7.78 0.46 13.93
C TYR A 223 -8.69 1.63 14.31
N VAL A 224 -9.66 1.34 15.17
CA VAL A 224 -10.50 2.34 15.81
C VAL A 224 -10.08 2.49 17.26
N ASP A 225 -10.10 3.73 17.76
CA ASP A 225 -9.83 4.01 19.16
C ASP A 225 -11.04 3.57 20.02
N VAL A 226 -10.75 2.96 21.17
CA VAL A 226 -11.74 2.47 22.13
C VAL A 226 -11.40 2.95 23.53
N VAL A 227 -12.39 3.53 24.22
CA VAL A 227 -12.25 3.93 25.62
C VAL A 227 -12.62 2.75 26.52
N LYS A 228 -11.67 2.32 27.36
CA LYS A 228 -11.89 1.25 28.34
C LYS A 228 -12.75 1.76 29.51
N PRO A 229 -13.35 0.84 30.31
CA PRO A 229 -14.13 1.23 31.49
C PRO A 229 -13.38 2.07 32.53
N ASP A 230 -12.05 1.99 32.57
CA ASP A 230 -11.18 2.78 33.46
C ASP A 230 -10.83 4.18 32.91
N GLY A 231 -11.36 4.54 31.73
CA GLY A 231 -11.11 5.80 31.05
C GLY A 231 -9.82 5.84 30.23
N SER A 232 -9.04 4.76 30.19
CA SER A 232 -7.87 4.67 29.30
C SER A 232 -8.27 4.40 27.85
N GLU A 233 -7.52 4.94 26.91
CA GLU A 233 -7.70 4.65 25.47
C GLU A 233 -6.95 3.38 25.08
N SER A 234 -7.48 2.67 24.10
CA SER A 234 -6.86 1.52 23.43
C SER A 234 -7.37 1.45 22.00
N ARG A 235 -7.06 0.36 21.31
CA ARG A 235 -7.41 0.18 19.91
C ARG A 235 -8.03 -1.17 19.64
N GLN A 236 -8.89 -1.20 18.64
CA GLN A 236 -9.46 -2.43 18.10
C GLN A 236 -9.34 -2.43 16.58
N LEU A 237 -9.00 -3.57 15.98
CA LEU A 237 -8.98 -3.69 14.52
C LEU A 237 -10.38 -3.39 13.98
N GLY A 238 -10.44 -2.48 13.02
CA GLY A 238 -11.64 -2.09 12.33
C GLY A 238 -12.34 -3.28 11.66
N PRO A 239 -13.67 -3.31 11.63
CA PRO A 239 -14.42 -4.50 11.23
C PRO A 239 -14.30 -4.84 9.74
N TYR A 240 -13.88 -3.90 8.90
CA TYR A 240 -13.84 -4.08 7.45
C TYR A 240 -12.54 -4.72 6.96
N PHE A 241 -11.39 -4.44 7.57
CA PHE A 241 -10.11 -5.04 7.15
C PHE A 241 -10.18 -6.59 7.03
N PRO A 242 -10.65 -7.35 8.04
CA PRO A 242 -10.73 -8.80 7.93
C PRO A 242 -11.78 -9.29 6.93
N LEU A 243 -12.73 -8.44 6.51
CA LEU A 243 -13.76 -8.78 5.53
C LEU A 243 -13.25 -8.58 4.08
N GLN A 244 -12.32 -7.66 3.88
CA GLN A 244 -11.80 -7.28 2.55
C GLN A 244 -10.74 -8.26 2.05
N PHE A 245 -10.11 -9.04 2.94
CA PHE A 245 -8.98 -9.89 2.58
C PHE A 245 -9.11 -11.29 3.18
N ALA A 246 -8.94 -12.30 2.34
CA ALA A 246 -8.83 -13.70 2.76
C ALA A 246 -7.35 -14.05 2.98
N LEU A 247 -6.77 -13.54 4.06
CA LEU A 247 -5.32 -13.65 4.33
C LEU A 247 -4.88 -15.08 4.72
N PRO A 248 -3.59 -15.42 4.53
CA PRO A 248 -3.00 -16.64 5.07
C PRO A 248 -3.04 -16.70 6.61
N ASP A 249 -3.18 -17.90 7.17
CA ASP A 249 -3.21 -18.13 8.62
C ASP A 249 -1.87 -18.70 9.13
N ASN A 250 -0.76 -18.06 8.74
CA ASN A 250 0.61 -18.46 9.09
C ASN A 250 1.37 -17.36 9.87
N GLY A 251 0.63 -16.37 10.38
CA GLY A 251 1.12 -15.27 11.17
C GLY A 251 1.60 -15.62 12.57
N MET A 252 1.90 -14.57 13.33
CA MET A 252 2.08 -14.66 14.77
C MET A 252 0.83 -15.28 15.41
N PRO A 253 0.95 -16.33 16.24
CA PRO A 253 -0.19 -16.94 16.90
C PRO A 253 -1.03 -15.91 17.66
N GLY A 254 -2.34 -15.91 17.39
CA GLY A 254 -3.29 -14.97 18.00
C GLY A 254 -3.46 -13.63 17.27
N LEU A 255 -2.75 -13.39 16.15
CA LEU A 255 -2.85 -12.14 15.40
C LEU A 255 -2.95 -12.38 13.87
N LYS A 256 -4.17 -12.18 13.34
CA LYS A 256 -4.54 -12.44 11.94
C LYS A 256 -4.02 -11.40 10.93
N THR A 257 -3.41 -10.31 11.40
CA THR A 257 -2.87 -9.20 10.60
C THR A 257 -1.40 -9.36 10.26
N THR A 258 -0.77 -10.42 10.77
CA THR A 258 0.61 -10.81 10.42
C THR A 258 0.58 -12.09 9.61
N TYR A 259 1.47 -12.24 8.64
CA TYR A 259 1.58 -13.43 7.78
C TYR A 259 2.84 -13.35 6.93
N TYR A 260 3.19 -14.45 6.25
CA TYR A 260 4.21 -14.43 5.21
C TYR A 260 3.74 -15.13 3.94
N VAL A 261 4.33 -14.76 2.81
CA VAL A 261 4.08 -15.35 1.48
C VAL A 261 5.42 -15.56 0.79
N ASP A 262 5.63 -16.77 0.27
CA ASP A 262 6.81 -17.09 -0.53
C ASP A 262 6.44 -17.04 -2.02
N TYR A 263 6.91 -16.03 -2.75
CA TYR A 263 6.61 -15.84 -4.17
C TYR A 263 7.90 -15.85 -4.99
N GLN A 264 8.10 -16.88 -5.81
CA GLN A 264 9.20 -17.00 -6.79
C GLN A 264 10.58 -16.58 -6.27
N GLY A 265 10.95 -17.07 -5.08
CA GLY A 265 12.27 -16.80 -4.46
C GLY A 265 12.33 -15.55 -3.59
N VAL A 266 11.19 -14.91 -3.31
CA VAL A 266 11.06 -13.80 -2.35
C VAL A 266 10.13 -14.21 -1.21
N ARG A 267 10.56 -14.00 0.04
CA ARG A 267 9.69 -14.07 1.21
C ARG A 267 9.22 -12.68 1.56
N PHE A 268 7.92 -12.45 1.44
CA PHE A 268 7.24 -11.26 1.95
C PHE A 268 6.77 -11.56 3.38
N ILE A 269 7.11 -10.70 4.33
CA ILE A 269 6.68 -10.82 5.74
C ILE A 269 5.92 -9.56 6.09
N VAL A 270 4.68 -9.73 6.53
CA VAL A 270 3.79 -8.64 6.91
C VAL A 270 3.69 -8.60 8.44
N LEU A 271 4.02 -7.44 9.02
CA LEU A 271 3.92 -7.17 10.45
C LEU A 271 2.84 -6.12 10.72
N ASP A 272 2.38 -6.07 11.96
CA ASP A 272 1.35 -5.16 12.43
C ASP A 272 1.92 -4.21 13.48
N GLY A 273 2.41 -3.05 13.02
CA GLY A 273 3.05 -2.06 13.89
C GLY A 273 2.09 -1.42 14.87
N THR A 274 0.81 -1.24 14.51
CA THR A 274 -0.21 -0.68 15.40
C THR A 274 -0.46 -1.64 16.57
N SER A 275 -0.67 -2.93 16.29
CA SER A 275 -0.81 -3.93 17.38
C SER A 275 0.48 -4.03 18.22
N ALA A 276 1.65 -3.96 17.58
CA ALA A 276 2.92 -4.08 18.27
C ALA A 276 3.10 -2.96 19.31
N ILE A 277 2.86 -1.72 18.89
CA ILE A 277 3.05 -0.52 19.72
C ILE A 277 1.91 -0.39 20.75
N ASP A 278 0.66 -0.53 20.32
CA ASP A 278 -0.49 -0.10 21.12
C ASP A 278 -1.18 -1.26 21.89
N LEU A 279 -1.00 -2.52 21.45
CA LEU A 279 -1.73 -3.68 21.96
C LEU A 279 -0.83 -4.74 22.61
N GLY A 280 0.43 -4.39 22.90
CA GLY A 280 1.34 -5.24 23.68
C GLY A 280 1.80 -6.50 22.96
N THR A 281 1.79 -6.51 21.61
CA THR A 281 2.21 -7.68 20.81
C THR A 281 3.65 -7.60 20.29
N MET A 282 4.39 -6.52 20.61
CA MET A 282 5.75 -6.28 20.12
C MET A 282 6.69 -7.48 20.34
N ALA A 283 6.74 -8.04 21.54
CA ALA A 283 7.68 -9.13 21.88
C ALA A 283 7.35 -10.41 21.11
N GLN A 284 6.07 -10.77 21.01
CA GLN A 284 5.61 -11.96 20.29
C GLN A 284 5.84 -11.80 18.78
N GLN A 285 5.54 -10.63 18.20
CA GLN A 285 5.81 -10.34 16.80
C GLN A 285 7.31 -10.37 16.50
N THR A 286 8.16 -9.85 17.39
CA THR A 286 9.63 -9.87 17.23
C THR A 286 10.18 -11.30 17.23
N ALA A 287 9.71 -12.13 18.15
CA ALA A 287 10.12 -13.55 18.20
C ALA A 287 9.65 -14.31 16.96
N TRP A 288 8.41 -14.07 16.53
CA TRP A 288 7.85 -14.65 15.31
C TRP A 288 8.61 -14.20 14.06
N LEU A 289 8.96 -12.91 13.95
CA LEU A 289 9.75 -12.34 12.87
C LEU A 289 11.13 -13.01 12.78
N ASP A 290 11.86 -13.12 13.90
CA ASP A 290 13.19 -13.75 13.92
C ASP A 290 13.12 -15.22 13.47
N ALA A 291 12.10 -15.97 13.90
CA ALA A 291 11.88 -17.36 13.49
C ALA A 291 11.45 -17.49 12.01
N THR A 292 10.59 -16.59 11.55
CA THR A 292 10.10 -16.57 10.15
C THR A 292 11.23 -16.24 9.19
N LEU A 293 12.11 -15.29 9.53
CA LEU A 293 13.31 -15.00 8.76
C LEU A 293 14.34 -16.14 8.86
N ALA A 294 14.51 -16.75 10.04
CA ALA A 294 15.43 -17.89 10.22
C ALA A 294 15.08 -19.10 9.34
N SER A 295 13.79 -19.34 9.12
CA SER A 295 13.28 -20.45 8.30
C SER A 295 13.20 -20.11 6.81
N SER A 296 13.50 -18.87 6.42
CA SER A 296 13.42 -18.43 5.04
C SER A 296 14.44 -19.15 4.17
N LYS A 297 13.95 -19.77 3.10
CA LYS A 297 14.77 -20.31 2.00
C LYS A 297 14.78 -19.38 0.79
N ALA A 298 14.06 -18.25 0.89
CA ALA A 298 13.97 -17.28 -0.17
C ALA A 298 15.33 -16.59 -0.37
N LYS A 299 15.61 -16.25 -1.62
CA LYS A 299 16.79 -15.47 -1.97
C LYS A 299 16.66 -14.06 -1.40
N TRP A 300 15.48 -13.47 -1.56
CA TRP A 300 15.15 -12.12 -1.06
C TRP A 300 14.15 -12.19 0.08
N ASN A 301 14.33 -11.35 1.10
CA ASN A 301 13.41 -11.14 2.21
C ASN A 301 12.95 -9.68 2.21
N VAL A 302 11.65 -9.49 2.08
CA VAL A 302 10.99 -8.18 2.08
C VAL A 302 10.07 -8.13 3.31
N VAL A 303 10.28 -7.14 4.17
CA VAL A 303 9.41 -6.91 5.34
C VAL A 303 8.53 -5.70 5.08
N LEU A 304 7.23 -5.83 5.31
CA LEU A 304 6.20 -4.83 5.06
C LEU A 304 5.44 -4.53 6.35
N PHE A 305 5.38 -3.26 6.75
CA PHE A 305 4.59 -2.79 7.90
C PHE A 305 4.47 -1.27 7.89
N HIS A 306 3.52 -0.73 8.64
CA HIS A 306 3.14 0.67 8.46
C HIS A 306 4.10 1.70 9.07
N GLN A 307 4.35 1.68 10.38
CA GLN A 307 5.09 2.75 11.06
C GLN A 307 6.61 2.71 10.74
N PRO A 308 7.23 3.80 10.25
CA PRO A 308 8.62 3.81 9.80
C PRO A 308 9.61 3.49 10.92
N VAL A 309 10.69 2.75 10.59
CA VAL A 309 11.87 2.65 11.48
C VAL A 309 12.57 4.00 11.54
N PHE A 310 12.71 4.64 10.37
CA PHE A 310 13.35 5.94 10.18
C PHE A 310 12.36 6.91 9.56
N THR A 311 12.00 7.93 10.31
CA THR A 311 10.96 8.88 9.90
C THR A 311 11.49 9.95 8.95
N CYS A 312 10.70 10.32 7.93
CA CYS A 312 10.96 11.51 7.12
C CYS A 312 10.18 12.74 7.55
N ALA A 313 9.17 12.61 8.41
CA ALA A 313 8.28 13.72 8.80
C ALA A 313 8.35 14.08 10.30
N ARG A 314 8.45 13.08 11.17
CA ARG A 314 8.39 13.26 12.62
C ARG A 314 9.75 13.69 13.19
N PRO A 315 9.79 14.34 14.37
CA PRO A 315 11.05 14.74 14.99
C PRO A 315 11.92 13.57 15.42
N GLN A 316 11.33 12.43 15.79
CA GLN A 316 12.02 11.25 16.28
C GLN A 316 11.56 9.99 15.54
N ASP A 317 12.51 9.07 15.36
CA ASP A 317 12.24 7.73 14.84
C ASP A 317 11.25 7.00 15.77
N THR A 318 10.54 6.00 15.24
CA THR A 318 9.69 5.12 16.06
C THR A 318 10.57 4.23 16.92
N SER A 319 10.90 4.69 18.12
CA SER A 319 11.96 4.13 18.97
C SER A 319 11.73 2.67 19.35
N GLU A 320 10.47 2.31 19.59
CA GLU A 320 10.01 0.99 20.01
C GLU A 320 10.20 -0.03 18.89
N VAL A 321 9.73 0.33 17.68
CA VAL A 321 9.92 -0.46 16.45
C VAL A 321 11.40 -0.59 16.12
N LYS A 322 12.15 0.52 16.16
CA LYS A 322 13.58 0.53 15.87
C LYS A 322 14.36 -0.36 16.84
N ALA A 323 14.06 -0.29 18.14
CA ALA A 323 14.72 -1.11 19.15
C ALA A 323 14.39 -2.60 19.01
N ALA A 324 13.14 -2.93 18.64
CA ALA A 324 12.69 -4.32 18.56
C ALA A 324 13.07 -5.01 17.25
N TRP A 325 12.83 -4.37 16.10
CA TRP A 325 12.85 -5.05 14.80
C TRP A 325 14.13 -4.80 13.99
N LYS A 326 14.74 -3.61 14.09
CA LYS A 326 15.99 -3.32 13.36
C LYS A 326 17.10 -4.35 13.67
N PRO A 327 17.36 -4.76 14.92
CA PRO A 327 18.38 -5.78 15.20
C PRO A 327 18.09 -7.12 14.53
N VAL A 328 16.80 -7.49 14.40
CA VAL A 328 16.39 -8.70 13.68
C VAL A 328 16.64 -8.54 12.19
N PHE A 329 16.28 -7.39 11.60
CA PHE A 329 16.51 -7.10 10.19
C PHE A 329 18.00 -7.18 9.82
N ASP A 330 18.87 -6.58 10.64
CA ASP A 330 20.31 -6.60 10.45
C ASP A 330 20.87 -8.04 10.60
N LYS A 331 20.50 -8.73 11.68
CA LYS A 331 20.93 -10.12 11.95
C LYS A 331 20.51 -11.09 10.85
N ARG A 332 19.31 -10.90 10.30
CA ARG A 332 18.70 -11.79 9.31
C ARG A 332 18.91 -11.32 7.87
N LYS A 333 19.64 -10.21 7.66
CA LYS A 333 19.97 -9.65 6.34
C LYS A 333 18.73 -9.42 5.48
N VAL A 334 17.72 -8.76 6.07
CA VAL A 334 16.54 -8.31 5.31
C VAL A 334 16.99 -7.40 4.17
N ASP A 335 16.42 -7.56 2.99
CA ASP A 335 16.84 -6.81 1.81
C ASP A 335 16.09 -5.47 1.70
N LEU A 336 14.75 -5.52 1.82
CA LEU A 336 13.88 -4.34 1.78
C LEU A 336 12.97 -4.28 3.00
N VAL A 337 12.78 -3.08 3.51
CA VAL A 337 11.77 -2.76 4.52
C VAL A 337 10.84 -1.69 3.93
N LEU A 338 9.60 -2.08 3.64
CA LEU A 338 8.59 -1.26 2.95
C LEU A 338 7.59 -0.72 3.95
N GLN A 339 7.45 0.61 4.02
CA GLN A 339 6.76 1.30 5.11
C GLN A 339 5.89 2.45 4.64
N GLY A 340 4.98 2.91 5.49
CA GLY A 340 4.05 3.98 5.21
C GLY A 340 4.11 5.06 6.28
N HIS A 341 2.93 5.53 6.71
CA HIS A 341 2.62 6.34 7.89
C HIS A 341 3.10 7.78 7.85
N ASP A 342 4.34 7.98 7.41
CA ASP A 342 4.88 9.29 7.14
C ASP A 342 4.54 9.65 5.71
N HIS A 343 3.70 10.68 5.55
CA HIS A 343 3.21 11.08 4.24
C HIS A 343 4.23 11.93 3.46
N CYS A 344 5.41 11.36 3.31
CA CYS A 344 6.55 11.80 2.53
C CYS A 344 7.21 10.57 1.90
N TYR A 345 8.18 10.80 1.04
CA TYR A 345 9.04 9.74 0.54
C TYR A 345 10.37 9.76 1.25
N SER A 346 10.89 8.58 1.56
CA SER A 346 12.23 8.39 2.09
C SER A 346 12.82 7.08 1.58
N ARG A 347 14.06 7.14 1.12
CA ARG A 347 14.92 5.96 0.96
C ARG A 347 16.14 6.14 1.84
N LEU A 348 16.36 5.20 2.77
CA LEU A 348 17.50 5.21 3.67
C LEU A 348 18.23 3.87 3.61
N THR A 349 19.53 3.94 3.34
CA THR A 349 20.45 2.77 3.33
C THR A 349 21.32 2.68 4.57
N SER A 350 21.55 3.80 5.29
CA SER A 350 22.31 3.83 6.55
C SER A 350 21.97 5.05 7.40
N GLU A 351 22.03 4.88 8.73
CA GLU A 351 21.86 5.97 9.70
C GLU A 351 22.98 7.02 9.63
N ALA A 352 24.15 6.64 9.10
CA ALA A 352 25.31 7.51 8.95
C ALA A 352 25.07 8.68 7.98
N GLY A 353 24.01 8.60 7.18
CA GLY A 353 23.55 9.65 6.29
C GLY A 353 23.97 9.49 4.84
N ARG A 354 23.43 10.34 3.96
CA ARG A 354 23.51 10.22 2.50
C ARG A 354 24.96 10.20 1.99
N GLU A 355 25.79 11.13 2.45
CA GLU A 355 27.17 11.25 1.99
C GLU A 355 28.00 10.03 2.40
N ALA A 356 27.88 9.61 3.66
CA ALA A 356 28.55 8.41 4.16
C ALA A 356 28.07 7.15 3.43
N SER A 357 26.77 7.06 3.13
CA SER A 357 26.18 5.95 2.38
C SER A 357 26.70 5.91 0.94
N ALA A 358 26.76 7.05 0.26
CA ALA A 358 27.33 7.14 -1.09
C ALA A 358 28.81 6.74 -1.11
N GLN A 359 29.59 7.20 -0.13
CA GLN A 359 31.01 6.83 -0.03
C GLN A 359 31.20 5.33 0.26
N ALA A 360 30.40 4.76 1.17
CA ALA A 360 30.44 3.33 1.47
C ALA A 360 30.11 2.50 0.22
N ARG A 361 29.07 2.87 -0.53
CA ARG A 361 28.68 2.23 -1.78
C ARG A 361 29.78 2.33 -2.85
N ALA A 362 30.38 3.50 -3.02
CA ALA A 362 31.50 3.70 -3.95
C ALA A 362 32.73 2.85 -3.60
N ASN A 363 32.91 2.53 -2.31
CA ASN A 363 33.97 1.67 -1.81
C ASN A 363 33.63 0.16 -1.88
N GLY A 364 32.48 -0.21 -2.47
CA GLY A 364 32.05 -1.60 -2.58
C GLY A 364 31.55 -2.21 -1.26
N ALA A 365 31.06 -1.39 -0.32
CA ALA A 365 30.50 -1.90 0.91
C ALA A 365 29.20 -2.67 0.66
N ILE A 366 29.05 -3.78 1.38
CA ILE A 366 27.80 -4.56 1.40
C ILE A 366 26.68 -3.70 1.96
N GLN A 367 25.55 -3.70 1.26
CA GLN A 367 24.33 -3.04 1.66
C GLN A 367 23.51 -3.93 2.61
N GLY A 368 23.15 -3.38 3.77
CA GLY A 368 22.13 -3.95 4.66
C GLY A 368 20.70 -3.65 4.17
N PRO A 369 19.68 -3.75 5.03
CA PRO A 369 18.31 -3.44 4.64
C PRO A 369 18.18 -2.03 4.06
N VAL A 370 17.41 -1.89 2.97
CA VAL A 370 17.00 -0.57 2.47
C VAL A 370 15.62 -0.25 3.05
N TYR A 371 15.52 0.86 3.76
CA TYR A 371 14.28 1.33 4.39
C TYR A 371 13.57 2.32 3.49
N LEU A 372 12.31 2.02 3.16
CA LEU A 372 11.49 2.80 2.25
C LEU A 372 10.23 3.28 2.97
N VAL A 373 9.97 4.57 2.85
CA VAL A 373 8.69 5.20 3.22
C VAL A 373 8.10 5.77 1.95
N SER A 374 6.81 5.54 1.72
CA SER A 374 6.10 6.02 0.53
C SER A 374 4.69 6.48 0.87
N VAL A 375 4.14 7.32 -0.01
CA VAL A 375 2.76 7.79 0.05
C VAL A 375 2.16 7.85 -1.35
N THR A 376 1.01 7.20 -1.51
CA THR A 376 0.20 7.16 -2.72
C THR A 376 -0.92 8.21 -2.64
N GLY A 377 -1.43 8.43 -1.43
CA GLY A 377 -2.59 9.24 -1.11
C GLY A 377 -2.34 10.74 -1.06
N SER A 378 -3.38 11.46 -0.62
CA SER A 378 -3.47 12.92 -0.79
C SER A 378 -2.98 13.74 0.39
N LYS A 379 -2.99 13.16 1.60
CA LYS A 379 -2.48 13.82 2.80
C LYS A 379 -0.96 13.79 2.73
N MET A 380 -0.30 14.90 3.03
CA MET A 380 1.15 15.11 2.82
C MET A 380 1.74 15.80 4.04
N TYR A 381 2.92 15.37 4.48
CA TYR A 381 3.67 15.97 5.58
C TYR A 381 4.95 16.63 5.09
N GLY A 382 5.39 17.63 5.86
CA GLY A 382 6.66 18.28 5.63
C GLY A 382 7.83 17.38 6.07
N LEU A 383 8.95 17.49 5.35
CA LEU A 383 10.18 16.83 5.76
C LEU A 383 10.72 17.40 7.07
N ASN A 384 11.15 16.52 7.97
CA ASN A 384 11.91 16.91 9.16
C ASN A 384 13.33 17.40 8.78
N ASP A 385 14.06 17.95 9.75
CA ASP A 385 15.39 18.50 9.50
C ASP A 385 16.41 17.43 9.10
N ARG A 386 16.34 16.22 9.69
CA ARG A 386 17.24 15.10 9.39
C ARG A 386 17.06 14.58 7.95
N ALA A 387 15.84 14.65 7.41
CA ALA A 387 15.49 14.20 6.07
C ALA A 387 16.24 14.95 4.95
N ARG A 388 16.90 16.07 5.28
CA ARG A 388 17.74 16.82 4.33
C ARG A 388 19.12 16.19 4.11
N THR A 389 19.64 15.45 5.09
CA THR A 389 21.01 14.93 5.08
C THR A 389 21.10 13.43 5.29
N GLN A 390 20.14 12.82 5.99
CA GLN A 390 20.24 11.42 6.39
C GLN A 390 19.76 10.44 5.29
N PRO A 391 18.52 10.49 4.78
CA PRO A 391 18.09 9.57 3.73
C PRO A 391 18.79 9.87 2.39
N ASP A 392 19.06 8.82 1.62
CA ASP A 392 19.66 8.89 0.29
C ASP A 392 18.79 9.74 -0.66
N LYS A 393 17.47 9.57 -0.56
CA LYS A 393 16.49 10.32 -1.33
C LYS A 393 15.27 10.63 -0.48
N THR A 394 14.68 11.80 -0.67
CA THR A 394 13.46 12.22 0.00
C THR A 394 12.54 12.98 -0.95
N ALA A 395 11.23 12.97 -0.71
CA ALA A 395 10.30 13.91 -1.33
C ALA A 395 9.19 14.30 -0.35
N GLU A 396 8.63 15.49 -0.55
CA GLU A 396 7.38 15.92 0.09
C GLU A 396 6.43 16.46 -0.97
N ALA A 397 5.15 16.59 -0.60
CA ALA A 397 4.10 17.11 -1.49
C ALA A 397 4.08 16.41 -2.87
N THR A 398 4.25 15.09 -2.87
CA THR A 398 4.36 14.29 -4.11
C THR A 398 3.73 12.91 -3.90
N GLU A 399 2.70 12.61 -4.69
CA GLU A 399 2.10 11.28 -4.81
C GLU A 399 3.00 10.34 -5.63
N LEU A 400 3.23 9.13 -5.13
CA LEU A 400 4.19 8.18 -5.70
C LEU A 400 3.64 6.75 -5.77
N TYR A 401 4.20 5.95 -6.67
CA TYR A 401 4.08 4.49 -6.69
C TYR A 401 5.44 3.86 -6.99
N GLN A 402 5.63 2.60 -6.58
CA GLN A 402 6.90 1.90 -6.76
C GLN A 402 6.75 0.60 -7.53
N ILE A 403 7.60 0.42 -8.53
CA ILE A 403 7.70 -0.82 -9.30
C ILE A 403 8.97 -1.54 -8.88
N VAL A 404 8.83 -2.81 -8.54
CA VAL A 404 9.95 -3.67 -8.16
C VAL A 404 10.00 -4.88 -9.07
N ASP A 405 11.07 -4.99 -9.87
CA ASP A 405 11.35 -6.18 -10.66
C ASP A 405 12.34 -7.06 -9.91
N VAL A 406 12.03 -8.35 -9.77
CA VAL A 406 12.92 -9.35 -9.18
C VAL A 406 13.31 -10.32 -10.27
N ASP A 407 14.62 -10.52 -10.48
CA ASP A 407 15.16 -11.45 -11.46
C ASP A 407 16.48 -12.04 -10.94
N GLY A 408 16.41 -13.27 -10.45
CA GLY A 408 17.57 -14.00 -9.93
C GLY A 408 18.28 -13.21 -8.83
N ASP A 409 19.54 -12.85 -9.09
CA ASP A 409 20.41 -12.08 -8.18
C ASP A 409 20.20 -10.57 -8.25
N ARG A 410 19.22 -10.07 -9.01
CA ARG A 410 18.94 -8.63 -9.12
C ARG A 410 17.53 -8.29 -8.67
N LEU A 411 17.42 -7.25 -7.86
CA LEU A 411 16.17 -6.56 -7.56
C LEU A 411 16.28 -5.12 -8.06
N LYS A 412 15.45 -4.74 -9.03
CA LYS A 412 15.29 -3.37 -9.54
C LYS A 412 14.17 -2.68 -8.77
N PHE A 413 14.45 -1.62 -8.03
CA PHE A 413 13.43 -0.75 -7.43
C PHE A 413 13.33 0.58 -8.18
N ARG A 414 12.12 1.00 -8.58
CA ARG A 414 11.87 2.32 -9.20
C ARG A 414 10.69 3.02 -8.55
N THR A 415 10.86 4.29 -8.25
CA THR A 415 9.83 5.18 -7.74
C THR A 415 9.38 6.13 -8.83
N TYR A 416 8.07 6.17 -9.08
CA TYR A 416 7.46 7.05 -10.06
C TYR A 416 6.47 8.01 -9.41
N THR A 417 6.37 9.21 -9.95
CA THR A 417 5.30 10.17 -9.62
C THR A 417 3.95 9.73 -10.19
N ALA A 418 2.88 10.32 -9.68
CA ALA A 418 1.53 10.20 -10.24
C ALA A 418 1.41 10.52 -11.76
N SER A 419 2.38 11.24 -12.34
CA SER A 419 2.45 11.53 -13.78
C SER A 419 3.27 10.52 -14.59
N GLY A 420 3.77 9.46 -13.97
CA GLY A 420 4.60 8.42 -14.60
C GLY A 420 6.08 8.80 -14.73
N LYS A 421 6.52 9.97 -14.26
CA LYS A 421 7.94 10.36 -14.30
C LYS A 421 8.75 9.61 -13.23
N LEU A 422 9.90 9.07 -13.62
CA LEU A 422 10.85 8.42 -12.71
C LEU A 422 11.48 9.45 -11.75
N TYR A 423 11.42 9.17 -10.46
CA TYR A 423 11.87 10.05 -9.39
C TYR A 423 13.12 9.54 -8.65
N ASP A 424 13.15 8.25 -8.38
CA ASP A 424 14.24 7.58 -7.68
C ASP A 424 14.31 6.12 -8.13
N GLY A 425 15.43 5.47 -7.89
CA GLY A 425 15.58 4.06 -8.14
C GLY A 425 16.97 3.55 -7.78
N PHE A 426 17.05 2.25 -7.57
CA PHE A 426 18.29 1.54 -7.32
C PHE A 426 18.15 0.08 -7.72
N ASP A 427 19.30 -0.57 -7.84
CA ASP A 427 19.42 -2.00 -8.04
C ASP A 427 20.15 -2.61 -6.85
N LEU A 428 19.56 -3.61 -6.24
CA LEU A 428 20.28 -4.52 -5.35
C LEU A 428 20.75 -5.72 -6.16
N THR A 429 22.04 -6.03 -6.08
CA THR A 429 22.62 -7.25 -6.66
C THR A 429 23.16 -8.13 -5.55
N LYS A 430 22.74 -9.39 -5.49
CA LYS A 430 23.30 -10.39 -4.57
C LYS A 430 24.64 -10.89 -5.08
N GLY A 431 25.70 -10.62 -4.32
CA GLY A 431 27.03 -11.16 -4.50
C GLY A 431 27.32 -12.29 -3.51
N ALA A 432 28.50 -12.90 -3.64
CA ALA A 432 28.97 -13.95 -2.73
C ALA A 432 29.24 -13.43 -1.31
N ASP A 433 29.55 -12.14 -1.17
CA ASP A 433 29.86 -11.45 0.07
C ASP A 433 28.63 -10.77 0.70
N GLY A 434 27.65 -10.38 -0.11
CA GLY A 434 26.39 -9.81 0.35
C GLY A 434 25.66 -9.03 -0.76
N ASN A 435 24.69 -8.21 -0.37
CA ASN A 435 24.00 -7.33 -1.32
C ASN A 435 24.87 -6.13 -1.65
N HIS A 436 24.84 -5.68 -2.90
CA HIS A 436 25.45 -4.44 -3.35
C HIS A 436 24.38 -3.54 -3.96
N LEU A 437 24.34 -2.27 -3.54
CA LEU A 437 23.39 -1.29 -4.06
C LEU A 437 24.05 -0.36 -5.07
N THR A 438 23.42 -0.24 -6.24
CA THR A 438 23.77 0.76 -7.25
C THR A 438 22.57 1.67 -7.48
N ASP A 439 22.74 2.98 -7.31
CA ASP A 439 21.68 3.94 -7.66
C ASP A 439 21.40 3.88 -9.17
N THR A 440 20.16 4.14 -9.58
CA THR A 440 19.79 4.09 -10.99
C THR A 440 20.56 5.12 -11.82
N SER A 441 21.03 4.70 -12.99
CA SER A 441 21.58 5.60 -14.02
C SER A 441 20.49 6.18 -14.93
N GLU A 442 19.25 5.72 -14.78
CA GLU A 442 18.11 6.22 -15.55
C GLU A 442 17.83 7.69 -15.19
N PRO A 443 17.53 8.57 -16.16
CA PRO A 443 17.26 9.97 -15.87
C PRO A 443 16.07 10.15 -14.91
N THR A 444 16.34 10.73 -13.73
CA THR A 444 15.31 11.06 -12.74
C THR A 444 14.97 12.54 -12.79
N ILE A 445 13.73 12.90 -12.45
CA ILE A 445 13.37 14.30 -12.23
C ILE A 445 14.07 14.89 -10.99
N ALA A 446 14.08 16.22 -10.91
CA ALA A 446 14.67 16.94 -9.79
C ALA A 446 14.03 16.58 -8.43
N VAL A 447 14.79 16.78 -7.36
CA VAL A 447 14.32 16.59 -5.97
C VAL A 447 13.03 17.37 -5.75
N ARG A 448 12.06 16.73 -5.10
CA ARG A 448 10.72 17.28 -4.90
C ARG A 448 10.53 17.73 -3.46
N THR A 449 10.75 19.01 -3.23
CA THR A 449 10.60 19.67 -1.93
C THR A 449 9.84 20.99 -2.08
N CYS A 450 9.23 21.45 -1.00
CA CYS A 450 8.64 22.76 -0.94
C CYS A 450 9.66 23.84 -0.59
N THR A 451 9.52 25.01 -1.21
CA THR A 451 10.27 26.23 -0.91
C THR A 451 9.32 27.22 -0.25
N GLY A 452 9.42 27.36 1.09
CA GLY A 452 8.42 28.08 1.87
C GLY A 452 7.02 27.46 1.70
N ASN A 453 6.07 28.23 1.17
CA ASN A 453 4.69 27.79 0.91
C ASN A 453 4.47 27.32 -0.54
N ILE A 454 5.51 27.22 -1.36
CA ILE A 454 5.45 26.80 -2.76
C ILE A 454 5.86 25.33 -2.86
N GLY A 455 5.02 24.49 -3.47
CA GLY A 455 5.28 23.08 -3.71
C GLY A 455 6.15 22.82 -4.94
N PRO A 456 6.60 21.57 -5.15
CA PRO A 456 7.53 21.21 -6.23
C PRO A 456 6.98 21.43 -7.65
N ASP A 457 5.67 21.55 -7.82
CA ASP A 457 5.03 21.87 -9.11
C ASP A 457 4.69 23.37 -9.27
N GLY A 458 5.22 24.24 -8.40
CA GLY A 458 5.00 25.69 -8.42
C GLY A 458 3.69 26.16 -7.79
N GLY A 459 2.79 25.24 -7.42
CA GLY A 459 1.56 25.52 -6.68
C GLY A 459 1.76 25.69 -5.17
N LYS A 460 0.66 25.73 -4.40
CA LYS A 460 0.72 25.72 -2.92
C LYS A 460 1.35 24.41 -2.42
N CYS A 461 2.26 24.50 -1.46
CA CYS A 461 2.78 23.33 -0.78
C CYS A 461 1.70 22.69 0.09
N VAL A 462 1.29 21.47 -0.25
CA VAL A 462 0.29 20.68 0.49
C VAL A 462 0.84 19.97 1.73
N ALA A 463 2.15 20.08 1.95
CA ALA A 463 2.91 19.52 3.06
C ALA A 463 3.21 20.55 4.18
N ARG A 464 2.56 21.73 4.17
CA ARG A 464 2.72 22.77 5.21
C ARG A 464 1.38 23.09 5.86
N GLY A 465 1.43 23.49 7.13
CA GLY A 465 0.27 23.94 7.90
C GLY A 465 -0.71 22.81 8.27
N LYS A 466 -0.19 21.61 8.44
CA LYS A 466 -0.91 20.41 8.90
C LYS A 466 -0.25 19.86 10.14
#